data_AF-A0A9P9PHU5-F1
#
_entry.id   AF-A0A9P9PHU5-F1
#
_cell.length_a   1.000
_cell.length_b   1.000
_cell.length_c   1.000
_cell.angle_alpha   90.00
_cell.angle_beta   90.00
_cell.angle_gamma   90.00
#
_symmetry.space_group_name_H-M   'P 1'
#
loop_
_entity.id
_entity.type
_entity.pdbx_description
1 polymer ?
#
loop_
_entity_poly.entity_id
_entity_poly.type
_entity_poly.pdbx_seq_one_letter_code
_entity_poly.pdbx_strand_id
1 'polypeptide(L)'
;MPLRSKNRTVKYRPFLRPWVFCMYTMWPPAIKRRHKANTLAEAHETYNNNSSLIYQLPPELILDVTDHLQTVDIFSLQLTCRRYTCLLQSRSRYKVTSHDRALLWDRLERDRYYRLAQAEACDVRNLHSILCSFCRDSHDKAQFQVSEVYKSPHIRKCMGSTGLLRICKHLALSFSEVQERLTKDTNIRCMHWPFSGCTTLFMSQVKHKYRVFHIDDLFWNEFDSSMTLLRSTIQEILMKLAKPVCPHMRTDSPAFQQAILDSTCSRDLVETCCTRRPTTAEFAGPSTRAQMSISCPFKGCDTRVEIERWPNIGGGVVLAKIIRELGQMKSATDPKWCAQLEHPLPGNIGNEEEEFGEHN
;
A
#
# COMPACT_ATOMS: atom_id res chain seq x y z
N MET A 1 -11.07 40.10 23.90
CA MET A 1 -10.96 38.70 24.41
C MET A 1 -11.21 37.75 23.25
N PRO A 2 -10.25 36.91 22.81
CA PRO A 2 -10.43 36.06 21.65
C PRO A 2 -11.06 34.71 22.04
N LEU A 3 -12.06 34.30 21.26
CA LEU A 3 -12.77 33.02 21.37
C LEU A 3 -11.82 31.87 20.96
N ARG A 4 -11.39 31.07 21.95
CA ARG A 4 -10.63 29.84 21.75
C ARG A 4 -11.51 28.81 21.02
N SER A 5 -11.22 28.55 19.74
CA SER A 5 -11.76 27.38 19.03
C SER A 5 -11.14 26.11 19.63
N LYS A 6 -11.99 25.24 20.19
CA LYS A 6 -11.58 23.92 20.69
C LYS A 6 -11.44 22.99 19.49
N ASN A 7 -10.23 22.86 18.97
CA ASN A 7 -9.87 21.78 18.05
C ASN A 7 -10.10 20.42 18.74
N ARG A 8 -11.20 19.75 18.39
CA ARG A 8 -11.43 18.34 18.73
C ARG A 8 -10.44 17.50 17.92
N THR A 9 -9.33 17.14 18.53
CA THR A 9 -8.45 16.08 18.03
C THR A 9 -9.20 14.76 18.04
N VAL A 10 -9.61 14.29 16.86
CA VAL A 10 -10.09 12.91 16.66
C VAL A 10 -8.91 11.99 16.98
N LYS A 11 -8.93 11.38 18.17
CA LYS A 11 -7.97 10.33 18.54
C LYS A 11 -8.22 9.11 17.65
N TYR A 12 -7.51 9.03 16.53
CA TYR A 12 -7.33 7.79 15.79
C TYR A 12 -6.69 6.77 16.72
N ARG A 13 -7.47 5.80 17.20
CA ARG A 13 -6.90 4.59 17.81
C ARG A 13 -6.36 3.75 16.66
N PRO A 14 -5.04 3.52 16.54
CA PRO A 14 -4.56 2.54 15.58
C PRO A 14 -5.11 1.18 16.01
N PHE A 15 -5.98 0.61 15.17
CA PHE A 15 -6.39 -0.78 15.26
C PHE A 15 -5.17 -1.65 14.94
N LEU A 16 -4.25 -1.77 15.89
CA LEU A 16 -3.27 -2.84 15.94
C LEU A 16 -4.03 -4.14 16.25
N ARG A 17 -4.60 -4.75 15.21
CA ARG A 17 -5.12 -6.11 15.30
C ARG A 17 -3.92 -7.07 15.50
N PRO A 18 -3.86 -7.88 16.57
CA PRO A 18 -2.89 -8.95 16.70
C PRO A 18 -3.38 -10.15 15.88
N TRP A 19 -2.98 -10.21 14.60
CA TRP A 19 -3.54 -11.15 13.62
C TRP A 19 -3.08 -12.62 13.72
N VAL A 20 -2.15 -12.97 14.60
CA VAL A 20 -1.58 -14.35 14.62
C VAL A 20 -2.00 -15.16 15.86
N PHE A 21 -2.42 -14.54 16.95
CA PHE A 21 -2.68 -15.27 18.21
C PHE A 21 -4.15 -15.55 18.53
N CYS A 22 -5.10 -15.08 17.71
CA CYS A 22 -6.53 -15.34 17.90
C CYS A 22 -7.14 -16.20 16.76
N MET A 23 -6.34 -17.07 16.14
CA MET A 23 -6.80 -17.91 15.02
C MET A 23 -7.29 -19.32 15.44
N TYR A 24 -7.07 -19.73 16.69
CA TYR A 24 -7.55 -21.03 17.19
C TYR A 24 -8.96 -20.98 17.80
N THR A 25 -9.54 -19.80 17.95
CA THR A 25 -10.91 -19.61 18.43
C THR A 25 -11.68 -18.71 17.47
N MET A 26 -11.96 -19.20 16.25
CA MET A 26 -13.02 -18.58 15.42
C MET A 26 -14.40 -18.71 16.09
N TRP A 27 -14.53 -19.61 17.06
CA TRP A 27 -15.62 -19.54 18.00
C TRP A 27 -15.37 -18.38 18.97
N PRO A 28 -16.31 -17.44 19.13
CA PRO A 28 -16.12 -16.33 20.05
C PRO A 28 -15.71 -16.89 21.43
N PRO A 29 -14.61 -16.42 22.05
CA PRO A 29 -14.12 -16.95 23.32
C PRO A 29 -15.26 -16.88 24.32
N ALA A 30 -15.78 -18.04 24.74
CA ALA A 30 -16.95 -18.24 25.61
C ALA A 30 -17.69 -16.93 25.92
N ILE A 31 -18.29 -16.31 24.89
CA ILE A 31 -18.99 -15.04 25.09
C ILE A 31 -20.13 -15.44 26.00
N LYS A 32 -20.15 -14.93 27.25
CA LYS A 32 -21.31 -15.01 28.13
C LYS A 32 -22.50 -14.61 27.29
N ARG A 33 -23.29 -15.61 26.86
CA ARG A 33 -24.35 -15.44 25.87
C ARG A 33 -25.28 -14.37 26.41
N ARG A 34 -25.28 -13.20 25.79
CA ARG A 34 -26.15 -12.11 26.21
C ARG A 34 -27.58 -12.56 25.88
N HIS A 35 -28.47 -12.61 26.87
CA HIS A 35 -29.88 -12.98 26.70
C HIS A 35 -30.49 -12.33 25.44
N LYS A 36 -30.20 -11.06 25.19
CA LYS A 36 -30.63 -10.31 24.01
C LYS A 36 -30.27 -10.99 22.68
N ALA A 37 -29.10 -11.62 22.57
CA ALA A 37 -28.69 -12.34 21.37
C ALA A 37 -29.47 -13.65 21.17
N ASN A 38 -29.86 -14.34 22.25
CA ASN A 38 -30.71 -15.52 22.15
C ASN A 38 -32.12 -15.14 21.71
N THR A 39 -32.71 -14.13 22.34
CA THR A 39 -34.04 -13.62 21.96
C THR A 39 -34.07 -13.16 20.50
N LEU A 40 -33.02 -12.48 20.04
CA LEU A 40 -32.91 -12.08 18.64
C LEU A 40 -32.77 -13.31 17.72
N ALA A 41 -31.98 -14.31 18.10
CA ALA A 41 -31.82 -15.53 17.33
C ALA A 41 -33.12 -16.34 17.22
N GLU A 42 -33.89 -16.45 18.31
CA GLU A 42 -35.22 -17.09 18.33
C GLU A 42 -36.19 -16.35 17.40
N ALA A 43 -36.23 -15.01 17.46
CA ALA A 43 -37.05 -14.21 16.57
C ALA A 43 -36.67 -14.41 15.08
N HIS A 44 -35.36 -14.46 14.76
CA HIS A 44 -34.89 -14.76 13.41
C HIS A 44 -35.23 -16.19 12.97
N GLU A 45 -35.19 -17.15 13.88
CA GLU A 45 -35.58 -18.53 13.60
C GLU A 45 -37.07 -18.63 13.27
N THR A 46 -37.94 -18.00 14.06
CA THR A 46 -39.37 -17.91 13.74
C THR A 46 -39.62 -17.23 12.39
N TYR A 47 -38.93 -16.12 12.14
CA TYR A 47 -39.04 -15.41 10.86
C TYR A 47 -38.60 -16.28 9.67
N ASN A 48 -37.44 -16.94 9.78
CA ASN A 48 -36.90 -17.81 8.73
C ASN A 48 -37.82 -19.01 8.48
N ASN A 49 -38.40 -19.59 9.53
CA ASN A 49 -39.35 -20.69 9.40
C ASN A 49 -40.58 -20.32 8.56
N ASN A 50 -41.01 -19.06 8.63
CA ASN A 50 -42.20 -18.59 7.92
C ASN A 50 -41.88 -17.99 6.54
N SER A 51 -40.66 -17.48 6.34
CA SER A 51 -40.35 -16.62 5.19
C SER A 51 -39.26 -17.17 4.26
N SER A 52 -38.41 -18.09 4.74
CA SER A 52 -37.27 -18.60 3.96
C SER A 52 -37.58 -19.98 3.40
N LEU A 53 -37.71 -20.07 2.07
CA LEU A 53 -37.95 -21.33 1.37
C LEU A 53 -36.84 -22.35 1.62
N ILE A 54 -35.58 -21.91 1.62
CA ILE A 54 -34.42 -22.78 1.89
C ILE A 54 -34.42 -23.26 3.36
N TYR A 55 -34.95 -22.46 4.29
CA TYR A 55 -35.12 -22.89 5.68
C TYR A 55 -36.25 -23.92 5.82
N GLN A 56 -37.28 -23.86 4.98
CA GLN A 56 -38.41 -24.80 4.99
C GLN A 56 -38.10 -26.15 4.34
N LEU A 57 -36.99 -26.27 3.60
CA LEU A 57 -36.61 -27.54 2.97
C LEU A 57 -36.43 -28.66 4.01
N PRO A 58 -36.83 -29.91 3.67
CA PRO A 58 -36.47 -31.09 4.44
C PRO A 58 -34.96 -31.18 4.66
N PRO A 59 -34.49 -31.66 5.85
CA PRO A 59 -33.07 -31.82 6.14
C PRO A 59 -32.31 -32.62 5.08
N GLU A 60 -32.93 -33.63 4.48
CA GLU A 60 -32.36 -34.50 3.46
C GLU A 60 -32.00 -33.70 2.19
N LEU A 61 -32.89 -32.80 1.75
CA LEU A 61 -32.63 -31.96 0.58
C LEU A 61 -31.55 -30.91 0.86
N ILE A 62 -31.49 -30.37 2.09
CA ILE A 62 -30.40 -29.48 2.48
C ILE A 62 -29.07 -30.22 2.44
N LEU A 63 -29.03 -31.45 2.98
CA LEU A 63 -27.84 -32.29 2.99
C LEU A 63 -27.40 -32.66 1.57
N ASP A 64 -28.32 -32.99 0.68
CA ASP A 64 -28.07 -33.28 -0.74
C ASP A 64 -27.48 -32.05 -1.46
N VAL A 65 -28.06 -30.86 -1.26
CA VAL A 65 -27.49 -29.60 -1.78
C VAL A 65 -26.07 -29.38 -1.26
N THR A 66 -25.82 -29.64 0.03
CA THR A 66 -24.47 -29.43 0.59
C THR A 66 -23.41 -30.38 0.05
N ASP A 67 -23.78 -31.54 -0.50
CA ASP A 67 -22.83 -32.46 -1.14
C ASP A 67 -22.25 -31.88 -2.45
N HIS A 68 -22.91 -30.85 -3.02
CA HIS A 68 -22.45 -30.11 -4.19
C HIS A 68 -21.73 -28.79 -3.85
N LEU A 69 -21.62 -28.44 -2.57
CA LEU A 69 -21.00 -27.20 -2.12
C LEU A 69 -19.52 -27.39 -1.78
N GLN A 70 -18.72 -26.35 -1.99
CA GLN A 70 -17.34 -26.35 -1.50
C GLN A 70 -17.32 -26.25 0.04
N THR A 71 -16.24 -26.70 0.66
CA THR A 71 -16.03 -26.63 2.11
C THR A 71 -16.32 -25.24 2.69
N VAL A 72 -15.84 -24.19 2.02
CA VAL A 72 -16.06 -22.79 2.44
C VAL A 72 -17.55 -22.36 2.36
N ASP A 73 -18.31 -22.89 1.42
CA ASP A 73 -19.75 -22.63 1.28
C ASP A 73 -20.54 -23.31 2.40
N ILE A 74 -20.18 -24.55 2.72
CA ILE A 74 -20.75 -25.29 3.86
C ILE A 74 -20.50 -24.51 5.17
N PHE A 75 -19.27 -24.01 5.37
CA PHE A 75 -18.96 -23.18 6.55
C PHE A 75 -19.72 -21.86 6.57
N SER A 76 -19.86 -21.21 5.40
CA SER A 76 -20.65 -19.99 5.29
C SER A 76 -22.10 -20.25 5.70
N LEU A 77 -22.69 -21.36 5.23
CA LEU A 77 -24.04 -21.79 5.56
C LEU A 77 -24.20 -22.10 7.06
N GLN A 78 -23.24 -22.81 7.66
CA GLN A 78 -23.20 -23.06 9.10
C GLN A 78 -23.18 -21.78 9.93
N LEU A 79 -22.59 -20.68 9.43
CA LEU A 79 -22.54 -19.40 10.14
C LEU A 79 -23.85 -18.59 10.04
N THR A 80 -24.76 -18.93 9.11
CA THR A 80 -25.99 -18.15 8.92
C THR A 80 -27.04 -18.39 10.02
N CYS A 81 -27.22 -19.64 10.46
CA CYS A 81 -28.22 -19.98 11.48
C CYS A 81 -27.90 -21.28 12.25
N ARG A 82 -28.49 -21.42 13.44
CA ARG A 82 -28.28 -22.58 14.33
C ARG A 82 -28.73 -23.89 13.70
N ARG A 83 -29.84 -23.91 12.96
CA ARG A 83 -30.37 -25.12 12.30
C ARG A 83 -29.34 -25.71 11.34
N TYR A 84 -28.77 -24.89 10.46
CA TYR A 84 -27.73 -25.36 9.54
C TYR A 84 -26.43 -25.71 10.26
N THR A 85 -26.05 -24.96 11.31
CA THR A 85 -24.92 -25.36 12.16
C THR A 85 -25.11 -26.79 12.68
N CYS A 86 -26.23 -27.07 13.34
CA CYS A 86 -26.51 -28.38 13.95
C CYS A 86 -26.62 -29.49 12.89
N LEU A 87 -27.36 -29.24 11.80
CA LEU A 87 -27.59 -30.22 10.74
C LEU A 87 -26.28 -30.62 10.03
N LEU A 88 -25.37 -29.66 9.81
CA LEU A 88 -24.14 -29.90 9.06
C LEU A 88 -22.98 -30.33 9.97
N GLN A 89 -23.03 -30.04 11.27
CA GLN A 89 -22.03 -30.51 12.23
C GLN A 89 -21.99 -32.03 12.35
N SER A 90 -23.14 -32.70 12.28
CA SER A 90 -23.21 -34.17 12.34
C SER A 90 -22.53 -34.85 11.16
N ARG A 91 -22.44 -34.18 10.01
CA ARG A 91 -21.85 -34.68 8.76
C ARG A 91 -20.42 -34.18 8.52
N SER A 92 -20.00 -33.13 9.23
CA SER A 92 -18.73 -32.43 9.02
C SER A 92 -17.51 -33.29 9.39
N ARG A 93 -17.10 -34.19 8.48
CA ARG A 93 -15.76 -34.77 8.46
C ARG A 93 -14.71 -33.81 7.88
N TYR A 94 -15.13 -32.66 7.36
CA TYR A 94 -14.26 -31.69 6.70
C TYR A 94 -13.36 -30.97 7.71
N LYS A 95 -12.04 -31.16 7.57
CA LYS A 95 -11.06 -30.38 8.31
C LYS A 95 -10.92 -29.02 7.64
N VAL A 96 -11.29 -27.94 8.33
CA VAL A 96 -11.13 -26.57 7.83
C VAL A 96 -9.65 -26.27 7.67
N THR A 97 -9.22 -26.06 6.44
CA THR A 97 -7.84 -25.66 6.17
C THR A 97 -7.64 -24.18 6.47
N SER A 98 -6.39 -23.73 6.56
CA SER A 98 -6.06 -22.29 6.63
C SER A 98 -6.56 -21.53 5.40
N HIS A 99 -6.55 -22.18 4.22
CA HIS A 99 -7.05 -21.62 2.98
C HIS A 99 -8.57 -21.39 3.02
N ASP A 100 -9.34 -22.39 3.48
CA ASP A 100 -10.81 -22.26 3.63
C ASP A 100 -11.18 -21.11 4.56
N ARG A 101 -10.42 -20.94 5.66
CA ARG A 101 -10.63 -19.81 6.58
C ARG A 101 -10.38 -18.47 5.90
N ALA A 102 -9.33 -18.36 5.08
CA ALA A 102 -9.04 -17.14 4.35
C ALA A 102 -10.16 -16.80 3.36
N LEU A 103 -10.67 -17.79 2.61
CA LEU A 103 -11.79 -17.62 1.68
C LEU A 103 -13.09 -17.24 2.41
N LEU A 104 -13.37 -17.86 3.56
CA LEU A 104 -14.53 -17.54 4.39
C LEU A 104 -14.47 -16.09 4.89
N TRP A 105 -13.31 -15.66 5.37
CA TRP A 105 -13.09 -14.29 5.81
C TRP A 105 -13.29 -13.28 4.67
N ASP A 106 -12.76 -13.57 3.48
CA ASP A 106 -12.97 -12.72 2.30
C ASP A 106 -14.47 -12.55 1.96
N ARG A 107 -15.27 -13.61 2.05
CA ARG A 107 -16.72 -13.56 1.83
C ARG A 107 -17.44 -12.73 2.90
N LEU A 108 -17.13 -12.95 4.18
CA LEU A 108 -17.70 -12.17 5.27
C LEU A 108 -17.34 -10.67 5.18
N GLU A 109 -16.12 -10.36 4.72
CA GLU A 109 -15.68 -9.00 4.48
C GLU A 109 -16.44 -8.35 3.32
N ARG A 110 -16.69 -9.10 2.23
CA ARG A 110 -17.58 -8.67 1.14
C ARG A 110 -18.99 -8.37 1.64
N ASP A 111 -19.61 -9.28 2.39
CA ASP A 111 -20.98 -9.08 2.89
C ASP A 111 -21.08 -7.88 3.84
N ARG A 112 -20.08 -7.69 4.70
CA ARG A 112 -19.98 -6.49 5.54
C ARG A 112 -19.88 -5.24 4.67
N TYR A 113 -19.02 -5.26 3.67
CA TYR A 113 -18.82 -4.14 2.76
C TYR A 113 -20.12 -3.80 1.99
N TYR A 114 -20.84 -4.79 1.45
CA TYR A 114 -22.11 -4.56 0.74
C TYR A 114 -23.15 -3.87 1.62
N ARG A 115 -23.28 -4.26 2.88
CA ARG A 115 -24.18 -3.59 3.83
C ARG A 115 -23.77 -2.15 4.12
N LEU A 116 -22.47 -1.90 4.27
CA LEU A 116 -21.95 -0.54 4.44
C LEU A 116 -22.20 0.31 3.19
N ALA A 117 -22.02 -0.27 1.99
CA ALA A 117 -22.26 0.40 0.72
C ALA A 117 -23.74 0.78 0.52
N GLN A 118 -24.67 -0.09 0.90
CA GLN A 118 -26.11 0.21 0.90
C GLN A 118 -26.45 1.34 1.89
N ALA A 119 -25.85 1.31 3.08
CA ALA A 119 -26.06 2.37 4.07
C ALA A 119 -25.49 3.72 3.61
N GLU A 120 -24.31 3.73 2.97
CA GLU A 120 -23.72 4.94 2.40
C GLU A 120 -24.61 5.55 1.31
N ALA A 121 -25.24 4.73 0.47
CA ALA A 121 -26.09 5.20 -0.63
C ALA A 121 -27.27 6.08 -0.16
N CYS A 122 -27.70 5.93 1.10
CA CYS A 122 -28.75 6.73 1.70
C CYS A 122 -28.30 8.14 2.14
N ASP A 123 -27.00 8.40 2.36
CA ASP A 123 -26.50 9.68 2.90
C ASP A 123 -25.08 10.02 2.40
N VAL A 124 -24.86 10.14 1.10
CA VAL A 124 -23.50 10.36 0.53
C VAL A 124 -22.96 11.78 0.77
N ARG A 125 -23.83 12.80 0.81
CA ARG A 125 -23.41 14.21 0.73
C ARG A 125 -22.68 14.71 1.98
N ASN A 126 -22.98 14.13 3.14
CA ASN A 126 -22.49 14.62 4.43
C ASN A 126 -21.31 13.80 4.99
N LEU A 127 -20.79 12.85 4.22
CA LEU A 127 -19.75 11.95 4.71
C LEU A 127 -18.36 12.53 4.48
N HIS A 128 -17.62 12.72 5.57
CA HIS A 128 -16.18 13.01 5.54
C HIS A 128 -15.37 11.80 5.05
N SER A 129 -15.90 10.59 5.24
CA SER A 129 -15.28 9.34 4.85
C SER A 129 -16.22 8.50 4.01
N ILE A 130 -15.73 8.00 2.89
CA ILE A 130 -16.52 7.25 1.92
C ILE A 130 -15.86 5.90 1.58
N LEU A 131 -16.65 4.93 1.13
CA LEU A 131 -16.21 3.57 0.88
C LEU A 131 -15.42 3.42 -0.42
N CYS A 132 -14.41 2.54 -0.37
CA CYS A 132 -13.62 2.12 -1.52
C CYS A 132 -13.92 0.65 -1.85
N SER A 133 -14.33 0.35 -3.08
CA SER A 133 -14.60 -1.01 -3.56
C SER A 133 -13.36 -1.91 -3.57
N PHE A 134 -12.19 -1.34 -3.80
CA PHE A 134 -10.93 -2.09 -3.83
C PHE A 134 -10.47 -2.48 -2.42
N CYS A 135 -10.41 -1.50 -1.51
CA CYS A 135 -9.95 -1.74 -0.13
C CYS A 135 -11.03 -2.37 0.76
N ARG A 136 -12.30 -2.31 0.32
CA ARG A 136 -13.49 -2.73 1.07
C ARG A 136 -13.60 -2.08 2.46
N ASP A 137 -13.11 -0.85 2.57
CA ASP A 137 -13.10 -0.06 3.80
C ASP A 137 -13.42 1.41 3.50
N SER A 138 -13.67 2.19 4.56
CA SER A 138 -13.92 3.63 4.47
C SER A 138 -12.62 4.42 4.53
N HIS A 139 -12.52 5.46 3.71
CA HIS A 139 -11.36 6.35 3.62
C HIS A 139 -11.82 7.80 3.62
N ASP A 140 -10.93 8.72 4.00
CA ASP A 140 -11.20 10.16 3.87
C ASP A 140 -11.51 10.50 2.40
N LYS A 141 -12.50 11.37 2.19
CA LYS A 141 -12.91 11.83 0.84
C LYS A 141 -11.73 12.41 0.04
N ALA A 142 -10.74 13.01 0.70
CA ALA A 142 -9.51 13.52 0.08
C ALA A 142 -8.59 12.42 -0.50
N GLN A 143 -8.84 11.14 -0.19
CA GLN A 143 -8.11 10.01 -0.77
C GLN A 143 -8.72 9.49 -2.08
N PHE A 144 -9.73 10.17 -2.62
CA PHE A 144 -10.38 9.82 -3.89
C PHE A 144 -10.17 10.94 -4.90
N GLN A 145 -10.10 10.57 -6.18
CA GLN A 145 -10.21 11.57 -7.25
C GLN A 145 -11.62 12.15 -7.25
N VAL A 146 -11.76 13.40 -7.71
CA VAL A 146 -13.06 14.08 -7.78
C VAL A 146 -14.07 13.26 -8.60
N SER A 147 -13.62 12.66 -9.70
CA SER A 147 -14.44 11.78 -10.56
C SER A 147 -14.86 10.47 -9.86
N GLU A 148 -14.09 9.97 -8.89
CA GLU A 148 -14.40 8.77 -8.13
C GLU A 148 -15.41 9.05 -7.02
N VAL A 149 -15.35 10.21 -6.37
CA VAL A 149 -16.23 10.61 -5.26
C VAL A 149 -17.72 10.42 -5.59
N TYR A 150 -18.13 10.69 -6.82
CA TYR A 150 -19.53 10.62 -7.24
C TYR A 150 -19.97 9.24 -7.74
N LYS A 151 -19.04 8.29 -7.88
CA LYS A 151 -19.39 6.92 -8.33
C LYS A 151 -20.08 6.15 -7.22
N SER A 152 -20.84 5.12 -7.59
CA SER A 152 -21.40 4.16 -6.61
C SER A 152 -20.28 3.53 -5.78
N PRO A 153 -20.48 3.32 -4.45
CA PRO A 153 -19.47 2.69 -3.59
C PRO A 153 -18.95 1.39 -4.19
N HIS A 154 -19.82 0.58 -4.82
CA HIS A 154 -19.49 -0.72 -5.42
C HIS A 154 -18.42 -0.68 -6.53
N ILE A 155 -18.22 0.46 -7.19
CA ILE A 155 -17.22 0.61 -8.27
C ILE A 155 -16.15 1.66 -7.96
N ARG A 156 -16.38 2.49 -6.94
CA ARG A 156 -15.51 3.60 -6.55
C ARG A 156 -14.18 3.10 -6.01
N LYS A 157 -13.06 3.71 -6.39
CA LYS A 157 -11.72 3.33 -5.94
C LYS A 157 -10.94 4.53 -5.40
N CYS A 158 -10.14 4.31 -4.37
CA CYS A 158 -9.26 5.35 -3.83
C CYS A 158 -8.05 5.58 -4.75
N MET A 159 -7.43 6.76 -4.65
CA MET A 159 -6.21 7.09 -5.40
C MET A 159 -5.09 6.10 -5.16
N GLY A 160 -5.03 5.54 -3.96
CA GLY A 160 -4.09 4.50 -3.60
C GLY A 160 -4.18 3.25 -4.46
N SER A 161 -5.39 2.85 -4.86
CA SER A 161 -5.60 1.62 -5.64
C SER A 161 -5.60 1.87 -7.15
N THR A 162 -5.95 3.08 -7.60
CA THR A 162 -5.95 3.45 -9.03
C THR A 162 -4.65 4.07 -9.50
N GLY A 163 -3.87 4.67 -8.59
CA GLY A 163 -2.60 5.31 -8.94
C GLY A 163 -1.56 4.31 -9.40
N LEU A 164 -0.67 4.78 -10.27
CA LEU A 164 0.39 3.98 -10.86
C LEU A 164 1.73 4.34 -10.23
N LEU A 165 2.47 3.32 -9.80
CA LEU A 165 3.88 3.45 -9.47
C LEU A 165 4.71 3.29 -10.74
N ARG A 166 5.41 4.34 -11.15
CA ARG A 166 6.40 4.25 -12.23
C ARG A 166 7.75 3.77 -11.69
N ILE A 167 8.10 2.54 -12.08
CA ILE A 167 9.38 1.89 -11.76
C ILE A 167 10.45 2.39 -12.74
N CYS A 168 10.12 2.43 -14.03
CA CYS A 168 10.96 2.97 -15.09
C CYS A 168 10.10 3.49 -16.25
N LYS A 169 10.72 4.01 -17.32
CA LYS A 169 10.00 4.50 -18.51
C LYS A 169 9.12 3.45 -19.19
N HIS A 170 9.42 2.16 -19.03
CA HIS A 170 8.68 1.06 -19.68
C HIS A 170 7.71 0.34 -18.74
N LEU A 171 7.76 0.58 -17.42
CA LEU A 171 7.00 -0.20 -16.45
C LEU A 171 6.37 0.73 -15.41
N ALA A 172 5.05 0.81 -15.47
CA ALA A 172 4.19 1.39 -14.46
C ALA A 172 3.23 0.30 -13.95
N LEU A 173 3.01 0.25 -12.63
CA LEU A 173 2.20 -0.79 -12.00
C LEU A 173 1.20 -0.16 -11.02
N SER A 174 -0.04 -0.64 -11.06
CA SER A 174 -1.05 -0.41 -10.03
C SER A 174 -0.74 -1.18 -8.75
N PHE A 175 -1.41 -0.84 -7.65
CA PHE A 175 -1.24 -1.54 -6.37
C PHE A 175 -1.53 -3.05 -6.48
N SER A 176 -2.59 -3.43 -7.20
CA SER A 176 -2.95 -4.84 -7.41
C SER A 176 -1.90 -5.60 -8.22
N GLU A 177 -1.34 -4.98 -9.27
CA GLU A 177 -0.31 -5.64 -10.07
C GLU A 177 0.99 -5.84 -9.29
N VAL A 178 1.37 -4.88 -8.42
CA VAL A 178 2.51 -5.07 -7.52
C VAL A 178 2.24 -6.22 -6.56
N GLN A 179 1.05 -6.28 -5.93
CA GLN A 179 0.71 -7.38 -5.03
C GLN A 179 0.70 -8.74 -5.74
N GLU A 180 0.07 -8.84 -6.91
CA GLU A 180 0.00 -10.08 -7.68
C GLU A 180 1.37 -10.56 -8.14
N ARG A 181 2.25 -9.65 -8.56
CA ARG A 181 3.61 -10.03 -8.94
C ARG A 181 4.44 -10.43 -7.72
N LEU A 182 4.29 -9.75 -6.59
CA LEU A 182 5.00 -10.09 -5.35
C LEU A 182 4.61 -11.44 -4.73
N THR A 183 3.40 -11.95 -5.02
CA THR A 183 3.03 -13.31 -4.60
C THR A 183 3.66 -14.39 -5.48
N LYS A 184 4.04 -14.05 -6.72
CA LYS A 184 4.66 -14.95 -7.70
C LYS A 184 6.20 -14.88 -7.66
N ASP A 185 6.74 -13.68 -7.54
CA ASP A 185 8.18 -13.39 -7.56
C ASP A 185 8.51 -12.29 -6.53
N THR A 186 9.57 -12.52 -5.75
CA THR A 186 10.09 -11.50 -4.81
C THR A 186 10.76 -10.33 -5.50
N ASN A 187 11.02 -10.43 -6.81
CA ASN A 187 11.76 -9.47 -7.60
C ASN A 187 11.02 -9.15 -8.91
N ILE A 188 10.44 -7.95 -8.99
CA ILE A 188 9.75 -7.47 -10.19
C ILE A 188 10.76 -6.73 -11.07
N ARG A 189 11.04 -7.30 -12.24
CA ARG A 189 11.91 -6.70 -13.25
C ARG A 189 11.11 -6.16 -14.43
N CYS A 190 11.63 -5.11 -15.05
CA CYS A 190 11.18 -4.73 -16.37
C CYS A 190 11.66 -5.75 -17.42
N MET A 191 10.83 -6.03 -18.43
CA MET A 191 11.20 -6.92 -19.55
C MET A 191 12.40 -6.40 -20.37
N HIS A 192 12.72 -5.10 -20.28
CA HIS A 192 13.86 -4.50 -20.98
C HIS A 192 15.16 -4.53 -20.15
N TRP A 193 15.18 -5.27 -19.04
CA TRP A 193 16.39 -5.52 -18.24
C TRP A 193 17.22 -6.65 -18.86
N PRO A 194 18.57 -6.54 -18.94
CA PRO A 194 19.43 -5.47 -18.41
C PRO A 194 19.69 -4.30 -19.36
N PHE A 195 19.32 -4.42 -20.64
CA PHE A 195 19.89 -3.59 -21.72
C PHE A 195 19.55 -2.11 -21.71
N SER A 196 18.54 -1.67 -20.96
CA SER A 196 18.00 -0.30 -21.06
C SER A 196 18.15 0.54 -19.79
N GLY A 197 19.01 0.13 -18.84
CA GLY A 197 19.12 0.80 -17.53
C GLY A 197 17.82 0.70 -16.74
N CYS A 198 17.06 -0.39 -16.94
CA CYS A 198 15.83 -0.62 -16.21
C CYS A 198 16.11 -1.04 -14.77
N THR A 199 15.14 -0.75 -13.91
CA THR A 199 15.26 -0.87 -12.46
C THR A 199 14.50 -2.08 -11.96
N THR A 200 14.74 -2.41 -10.69
CA THR A 200 14.15 -3.59 -10.06
C THR A 200 13.41 -3.19 -8.79
N LEU A 201 12.21 -3.73 -8.61
CA LEU A 201 11.48 -3.66 -7.36
C LEU A 201 11.63 -5.02 -6.67
N PHE A 202 11.98 -5.02 -5.38
CA PHE A 202 12.14 -6.26 -4.63
C PHE A 202 11.54 -6.18 -3.24
N MET A 203 11.17 -7.34 -2.72
CA MET A 203 10.69 -7.51 -1.36
C MET A 203 11.84 -7.95 -0.47
N SER A 204 12.07 -7.22 0.63
CA SER A 204 13.08 -7.56 1.64
C SER A 204 12.44 -7.72 3.01
N GLN A 205 12.93 -8.70 3.77
CA GLN A 205 12.48 -8.94 5.13
C GLN A 205 13.34 -8.14 6.11
N VAL A 206 12.76 -7.12 6.75
CA VAL A 206 13.45 -6.29 7.75
C VAL A 206 12.74 -6.48 9.09
N LYS A 207 13.44 -7.04 10.09
CA LYS A 207 12.91 -7.25 11.46
C LYS A 207 11.55 -7.98 11.46
N HIS A 208 11.45 -9.09 10.73
CA HIS A 208 10.24 -9.92 10.56
C HIS A 208 9.07 -9.25 9.82
N LYS A 209 9.27 -8.07 9.21
CA LYS A 209 8.27 -7.42 8.36
C LYS A 209 8.78 -7.36 6.93
N TYR A 210 7.98 -7.85 5.99
CA TYR A 210 8.24 -7.63 4.58
C TYR A 210 8.05 -6.16 4.26
N ARG A 211 9.07 -5.58 3.63
CA ARG A 211 9.06 -4.23 3.07
C ARG A 211 9.38 -4.33 1.60
N VAL A 212 8.73 -3.48 0.82
CA VAL A 212 8.96 -3.42 -0.62
C VAL A 212 9.82 -2.21 -0.92
N PHE A 213 10.92 -2.46 -1.62
CA PHE A 213 11.88 -1.44 -2.02
C PHE A 213 11.95 -1.37 -3.53
N HIS A 214 12.04 -0.16 -4.05
CA HIS A 214 12.44 0.09 -5.42
C HIS A 214 13.83 0.72 -5.40
N ILE A 215 14.78 0.07 -6.08
CA ILE A 215 16.16 0.57 -6.22
C ILE A 215 16.45 0.84 -7.69
N ASP A 216 16.98 2.03 -7.94
CA ASP A 216 17.35 2.54 -9.27
C ASP A 216 18.75 3.15 -9.20
N ASP A 217 19.63 2.79 -10.13
CA ASP A 217 20.95 3.37 -10.23
C ASP A 217 20.88 4.68 -11.03
N LEU A 218 21.18 5.80 -10.38
CA LEU A 218 21.21 7.12 -11.03
C LEU A 218 22.40 7.21 -11.99
N PHE A 219 23.59 6.91 -11.48
CA PHE A 219 24.83 6.86 -12.25
C PHE A 219 25.89 6.00 -11.58
N TRP A 220 26.83 5.57 -12.42
CA TRP A 220 28.04 4.84 -12.06
C TRP A 220 29.20 5.46 -12.84
N ASN A 221 30.09 6.17 -12.16
CA ASN A 221 31.22 6.84 -12.80
C ASN A 221 32.53 6.44 -12.11
N GLU A 222 33.55 6.16 -12.90
CA GLU A 222 34.92 5.94 -12.42
C GLU A 222 35.62 7.28 -12.22
N PHE A 223 36.30 7.42 -11.10
CA PHE A 223 37.16 8.54 -10.77
C PHE A 223 38.50 8.02 -10.30
N ASP A 224 39.57 8.80 -10.48
CA ASP A 224 40.88 8.44 -9.94
C ASP A 224 40.81 8.36 -8.40
N SER A 225 41.19 7.21 -7.85
CA SER A 225 41.27 6.96 -6.41
C SER A 225 42.15 7.99 -5.71
N SER A 226 43.19 8.49 -6.35
CA SER A 226 44.10 9.50 -5.79
C SER A 226 43.49 10.91 -5.73
N MET A 227 42.39 11.16 -6.42
CA MET A 227 41.74 12.47 -6.48
C MET A 227 40.85 12.73 -5.25
N THR A 228 40.89 13.97 -4.76
CA THR A 228 39.87 14.52 -3.86
C THR A 228 38.60 14.84 -4.66
N LEU A 229 37.50 14.17 -4.34
CA LEU A 229 36.21 14.39 -4.99
C LEU A 229 35.43 15.48 -4.26
N LEU A 230 35.07 16.54 -5.00
CA LEU A 230 34.31 17.67 -4.48
C LEU A 230 32.80 17.43 -4.61
N ARG A 231 32.02 18.05 -3.72
CA ARG A 231 30.55 18.04 -3.80
C ARG A 231 30.03 18.72 -5.07
N SER A 232 30.69 19.78 -5.53
CA SER A 232 30.35 20.48 -6.78
C SER A 232 30.40 19.55 -7.99
N THR A 233 31.39 18.65 -8.05
CA THR A 233 31.48 17.65 -9.12
C THR A 233 30.25 16.72 -9.13
N ILE A 234 29.80 16.29 -7.94
CA ILE A 234 28.59 15.45 -7.81
C ILE A 234 27.33 16.23 -8.20
N GLN A 235 27.24 17.50 -7.77
CA GLN A 235 26.15 18.41 -8.14
C GLN A 235 26.06 18.56 -9.66
N GLU A 236 27.16 18.86 -10.34
CA GLU A 236 27.21 19.02 -11.80
C GLU A 236 26.73 17.77 -12.54
N ILE A 237 27.18 16.58 -12.11
CA ILE A 237 26.76 15.30 -12.69
C ILE A 237 25.26 15.09 -12.50
N LEU A 238 24.75 15.22 -11.27
CA LEU A 238 23.34 15.01 -10.95
C LEU A 238 22.42 16.08 -11.58
N MET A 239 22.91 17.31 -11.70
CA MET A 239 22.21 18.40 -12.38
C MET A 239 22.09 18.10 -13.88
N LYS A 240 23.18 17.66 -14.52
CA LYS A 240 23.18 17.29 -15.95
C LYS A 240 22.27 16.10 -16.24
N LEU A 241 22.15 15.15 -15.31
CA LEU A 241 21.26 13.99 -15.47
C LEU A 241 19.79 14.37 -15.46
N ALA A 242 19.39 15.42 -14.72
CA ALA A 242 18.01 15.91 -14.63
C ALA A 242 16.95 14.80 -14.45
N LYS A 243 17.28 13.77 -13.64
CA LYS A 243 16.45 12.58 -13.46
C LYS A 243 15.41 12.79 -12.34
N PRO A 244 14.17 12.30 -12.52
CA PRO A 244 13.20 12.25 -11.44
C PRO A 244 13.60 11.19 -10.40
N VAL A 245 13.68 11.57 -9.12
CA VAL A 245 13.98 10.65 -8.02
C VAL A 245 12.71 10.04 -7.45
N CYS A 246 11.68 10.85 -7.24
CA CYS A 246 10.31 10.48 -6.90
C CYS A 246 9.37 11.60 -7.40
N PRO A 247 8.03 11.50 -7.25
CA PRO A 247 7.12 12.58 -7.66
C PRO A 247 7.41 13.95 -7.04
N HIS A 248 8.16 13.99 -5.93
CA HIS A 248 8.44 15.20 -5.14
C HIS A 248 9.86 15.73 -5.29
N MET A 249 10.75 15.02 -5.98
CA MET A 249 12.18 15.31 -5.95
C MET A 249 12.84 14.98 -7.28
N ARG A 250 13.64 15.92 -7.79
CA ARG A 250 14.42 15.77 -9.03
C ARG A 250 15.87 16.17 -8.79
N THR A 251 16.79 15.54 -9.50
CA THR A 251 18.22 15.78 -9.31
C THR A 251 18.66 17.17 -9.74
N ASP A 252 17.94 17.83 -10.65
CA ASP A 252 18.17 19.20 -11.13
C ASP A 252 17.50 20.28 -10.27
N SER A 253 16.70 19.90 -9.26
CA SER A 253 15.99 20.89 -8.44
C SER A 253 16.93 21.65 -7.48
N PRO A 254 16.75 22.96 -7.27
CA PRO A 254 17.59 23.74 -6.36
C PRO A 254 17.62 23.17 -4.93
N ALA A 255 16.48 22.67 -4.44
CA ALA A 255 16.39 22.05 -3.12
C ALA A 255 17.24 20.77 -3.01
N PHE A 256 17.26 19.93 -4.04
CA PHE A 256 18.10 18.73 -4.06
C PHE A 256 19.58 19.09 -4.16
N GLN A 257 19.91 20.07 -5.00
CA GLN A 257 21.28 20.56 -5.17
C GLN A 257 21.84 21.15 -3.87
N GLN A 258 21.04 21.95 -3.15
CA GLN A 258 21.41 22.44 -1.83
C GLN A 258 21.57 21.30 -0.82
N ALA A 259 20.70 20.29 -0.87
CA ALA A 259 20.81 19.12 0.01
C ALA A 259 22.11 18.32 -0.23
N ILE A 260 22.66 18.29 -1.46
CA ILE A 260 24.00 17.72 -1.72
C ILE A 260 25.07 18.48 -0.96
N LEU A 261 24.97 19.81 -0.87
CA LEU A 261 25.93 20.62 -0.12
C LEU A 261 25.80 20.39 1.38
N ASP A 262 24.57 20.36 1.90
CA ASP A 262 24.31 20.34 3.35
C ASP A 262 24.45 18.95 3.99
N SER A 263 24.35 17.88 3.20
CA SER A 263 24.31 16.50 3.71
C SER A 263 25.64 16.08 4.35
N THR A 264 25.61 15.50 5.54
CA THR A 264 26.82 14.95 6.19
C THR A 264 27.33 13.70 5.47
N CYS A 265 28.65 13.52 5.40
CA CYS A 265 29.28 12.29 4.89
C CYS A 265 29.70 11.36 6.04
N SER A 266 29.51 10.05 5.85
CA SER A 266 30.13 9.00 6.67
C SER A 266 31.33 8.38 5.93
N ARG A 267 32.42 8.08 6.65
CA ARG A 267 33.60 7.38 6.08
C ARG A 267 33.51 5.85 6.18
N ASP A 268 32.78 5.35 7.17
CA ASP A 268 32.63 3.92 7.40
C ASP A 268 31.18 3.46 7.30
N LEU A 269 30.99 2.32 6.60
CA LEU A 269 29.72 1.58 6.63
C LEU A 269 29.62 0.66 7.85
N VAL A 270 30.73 0.36 8.51
CA VAL A 270 30.85 -0.70 9.52
C VAL A 270 30.87 -0.14 10.94
N GLU A 271 31.37 1.09 11.15
CA GLU A 271 31.40 1.68 12.49
C GLU A 271 30.05 2.29 12.87
N THR A 272 29.37 1.63 13.79
CA THR A 272 28.17 2.09 14.50
C THR A 272 28.40 3.36 15.33
N CYS A 273 29.64 3.86 15.41
CA CYS A 273 30.02 5.10 16.08
C CYS A 273 29.94 6.29 15.10
N CYS A 274 28.80 6.96 15.13
CA CYS A 274 28.41 8.12 14.34
C CYS A 274 29.32 9.36 14.52
N THR A 275 30.59 9.31 14.12
CA THR A 275 31.40 10.53 14.02
C THR A 275 30.99 11.30 12.77
N ARG A 276 29.87 12.05 12.88
CA ARG A 276 29.43 12.97 11.82
C ARG A 276 30.48 14.05 11.64
N ARG A 277 31.06 14.13 10.44
CA ARG A 277 31.97 15.21 10.10
C ARG A 277 31.20 16.51 9.89
N PRO A 278 31.83 17.66 10.17
CA PRO A 278 31.31 18.93 9.68
C PRO A 278 31.19 18.86 8.17
N THR A 279 30.14 19.49 7.65
CA THR A 279 29.90 19.58 6.21
C THR A 279 31.00 20.45 5.60
N THR A 280 31.84 19.86 4.74
CA THR A 280 32.90 20.55 3.97
C THR A 280 32.60 20.47 2.47
N ALA A 281 33.31 21.26 1.65
CA ALA A 281 33.20 21.20 0.19
C ALA A 281 33.68 19.86 -0.41
N GLU A 282 34.53 19.13 0.32
CA GLU A 282 35.00 17.79 -0.03
C GLU A 282 33.90 16.76 0.24
N PHE A 283 33.58 15.94 -0.76
CA PHE A 283 32.78 14.75 -0.55
C PHE A 283 33.65 13.60 -0.01
N ALA A 284 34.77 13.35 -0.66
CA ALA A 284 35.69 12.26 -0.32
C ALA A 284 37.13 12.58 -0.74
N GLY A 285 38.07 12.51 0.20
CA GLY A 285 39.50 12.63 -0.07
C GLY A 285 40.09 11.43 -0.83
N PRO A 286 41.40 11.47 -1.12
CA PRO A 286 42.10 10.40 -1.82
C PRO A 286 41.94 9.05 -1.11
N SER A 287 41.69 8.00 -1.89
CA SER A 287 41.52 6.61 -1.49
C SER A 287 40.55 6.40 -0.32
N THR A 288 39.62 7.34 -0.15
CA THR A 288 38.72 7.37 1.00
C THR A 288 37.34 6.90 0.58
N ARG A 289 36.80 5.92 1.32
CA ARG A 289 35.40 5.55 1.21
C ARG A 289 34.54 6.66 1.81
N ALA A 290 33.45 6.99 1.14
CA ALA A 290 32.49 7.96 1.64
C ALA A 290 31.08 7.56 1.26
N GLN A 291 30.12 7.91 2.10
CA GLN A 291 28.71 7.81 1.81
C GLN A 291 27.98 9.07 2.27
N MET A 292 27.08 9.60 1.45
CA MET A 292 26.08 10.57 1.87
C MET A 292 24.68 10.08 1.50
N SER A 293 23.67 10.57 2.21
CA SER A 293 22.27 10.26 1.92
C SER A 293 21.42 11.52 1.91
N ILE A 294 20.63 11.70 0.85
CA ILE A 294 19.73 12.82 0.66
C ILE A 294 18.30 12.29 0.68
N SER A 295 17.52 12.71 1.67
CA SER A 295 16.13 12.26 1.86
C SER A 295 15.15 13.23 1.21
N CYS A 296 14.06 12.69 0.67
CA CYS A 296 12.93 13.49 0.20
C CYS A 296 12.30 14.27 1.37
N PRO A 297 12.03 15.59 1.23
CA PRO A 297 11.40 16.37 2.31
C PRO A 297 9.89 16.14 2.43
N PHE A 298 9.25 15.48 1.46
CA PHE A 298 7.81 15.30 1.44
C PHE A 298 7.33 14.34 2.53
N LYS A 299 6.34 14.76 3.33
CA LYS A 299 5.82 13.98 4.45
C LYS A 299 5.22 12.65 3.98
N GLY A 300 5.74 11.54 4.49
CA GLY A 300 5.31 10.18 4.13
C GLY A 300 6.07 9.58 2.95
N CYS A 301 6.93 10.34 2.28
CA CYS A 301 7.82 9.84 1.24
C CYS A 301 9.18 9.44 1.84
N ASP A 302 9.42 8.15 2.03
CA ASP A 302 10.70 7.62 2.52
C ASP A 302 11.70 7.36 1.37
N THR A 303 11.66 8.18 0.31
CA THR A 303 12.66 8.10 -0.76
C THR A 303 13.95 8.76 -0.33
N ARG A 304 15.08 8.12 -0.62
CA ARG A 304 16.40 8.71 -0.46
C ARG A 304 17.31 8.39 -1.63
N VAL A 305 18.27 9.28 -1.88
CA VAL A 305 19.40 9.03 -2.77
C VAL A 305 20.60 8.72 -1.89
N GLU A 306 21.21 7.56 -2.09
CA GLU A 306 22.48 7.19 -1.46
C GLU A 306 23.59 7.38 -2.49
N ILE A 307 24.61 8.15 -2.12
CA ILE A 307 25.79 8.41 -2.96
C ILE A 307 27.00 7.83 -2.23
N GLU A 308 27.71 6.91 -2.88
CA GLU A 308 28.79 6.13 -2.29
C GLU A 308 30.03 6.18 -3.18
N ARG A 309 31.21 6.41 -2.57
CA ARG A 309 32.51 6.23 -3.21
C ARG A 309 33.15 4.92 -2.73
N TRP A 310 33.61 4.12 -3.68
CA TRP A 310 34.28 2.85 -3.48
C TRP A 310 35.70 2.92 -4.05
N PRO A 311 36.71 3.32 -3.24
CA PRO A 311 38.08 3.56 -3.73
C PRO A 311 38.75 2.29 -4.30
N ASN A 312 38.36 1.12 -3.80
CA ASN A 312 39.00 -0.15 -4.15
C ASN A 312 38.33 -0.85 -5.35
N ILE A 313 37.28 -0.28 -5.93
CA ILE A 313 36.55 -0.85 -7.07
C ILE A 313 36.79 0.06 -8.28
N GLY A 314 37.29 -0.50 -9.38
CA GLY A 314 37.47 0.21 -10.65
C GLY A 314 38.33 1.48 -10.52
N GLY A 315 39.30 1.49 -9.61
CA GLY A 315 40.16 2.64 -9.39
C GLY A 315 39.50 3.85 -8.72
N GLY A 316 38.26 3.76 -8.22
CA GLY A 316 37.61 4.85 -7.47
C GLY A 316 36.16 5.15 -7.85
N VAL A 317 35.34 4.12 -8.06
CA VAL A 317 33.94 4.26 -8.48
C VAL A 317 33.11 5.12 -7.53
N VAL A 318 32.24 5.95 -8.10
CA VAL A 318 31.15 6.62 -7.41
C VAL A 318 29.82 6.13 -7.97
N LEU A 319 28.97 5.65 -7.06
CA LEU A 319 27.63 5.15 -7.34
C LEU A 319 26.62 6.06 -6.65
N ALA A 320 25.61 6.52 -7.40
CA ALA A 320 24.41 7.10 -6.82
C ALA A 320 23.21 6.19 -7.12
N LYS A 321 22.44 5.84 -6.09
CA LYS A 321 21.24 5.01 -6.20
C LYS A 321 20.06 5.66 -5.49
N ILE A 322 18.89 5.57 -6.11
CA ILE A 322 17.61 5.91 -5.50
C ILE A 322 17.09 4.69 -4.76
N ILE A 323 16.62 4.90 -3.54
CA ILE A 323 15.93 3.90 -2.74
C ILE A 323 14.57 4.46 -2.36
N ARG A 324 13.50 3.82 -2.82
CA ARG A 324 12.12 4.13 -2.40
C ARG A 324 11.59 3.00 -1.52
N GLU A 325 11.22 3.31 -0.28
CA GLU A 325 10.49 2.37 0.57
C GLU A 325 8.99 2.52 0.35
N LEU A 326 8.34 1.49 -0.22
CA LEU A 326 6.91 1.51 -0.58
C LEU A 326 6.00 1.03 0.56
N GLY A 327 6.55 0.74 1.74
CA GLY A 327 5.82 0.21 2.89
C GLY A 327 5.66 -1.31 2.86
N GLN A 328 4.57 -1.81 3.47
CA GLN A 328 4.31 -3.24 3.62
C GLN A 328 3.39 -3.82 2.52
N MET A 329 2.88 -2.98 1.61
CA MET A 329 1.91 -3.37 0.58
C MET A 329 0.68 -4.12 1.12
N LYS A 330 0.25 -3.77 2.35
CA LYS A 330 -0.96 -4.34 2.98
C LYS A 330 -2.22 -3.51 2.74
N SER A 331 -2.05 -2.22 2.46
CA SER A 331 -3.15 -1.31 2.16
C SER A 331 -2.75 -0.42 1.00
N ALA A 332 -3.66 -0.23 0.06
CA ALA A 332 -3.49 0.75 -1.01
C ALA A 332 -3.45 2.19 -0.46
N THR A 333 -3.90 2.42 0.78
CA THR A 333 -3.84 3.72 1.46
C THR A 333 -2.61 3.92 2.34
N ASP A 334 -1.61 3.02 2.26
CA ASP A 334 -0.34 3.21 2.97
C ASP A 334 0.28 4.55 2.54
N PRO A 335 0.55 5.49 3.47
CA PRO A 335 1.11 6.79 3.11
C PRO A 335 2.41 6.71 2.30
N LYS A 336 3.23 5.68 2.55
CA LYS A 336 4.47 5.46 1.80
C LYS A 336 4.21 5.08 0.36
N TRP A 337 3.20 4.25 0.13
CA TRP A 337 2.76 3.88 -1.22
C TRP A 337 2.16 5.10 -1.93
N CYS A 338 1.19 5.78 -1.30
CA CYS A 338 0.52 6.93 -1.89
C CYS A 338 1.49 8.05 -2.29
N ALA A 339 2.54 8.27 -1.50
CA ALA A 339 3.57 9.27 -1.79
C ALA A 339 4.45 8.93 -3.03
N GLN A 340 4.32 7.74 -3.63
CA GLN A 340 5.11 7.34 -4.80
C GLN A 340 4.27 7.25 -6.07
N LEU A 341 2.97 7.51 -5.97
CA LEU A 341 2.06 7.39 -7.09
C LEU A 341 2.21 8.58 -8.02
N GLU A 342 2.25 8.29 -9.31
CA GLU A 342 1.91 9.27 -10.32
C GLU A 342 0.39 9.42 -10.26
N HIS A 343 -0.08 10.43 -9.53
CA HIS A 343 -1.44 10.87 -9.75
C HIS A 343 -1.51 11.37 -11.19
N PRO A 344 -2.54 10.99 -11.98
CA PRO A 344 -2.85 11.78 -13.16
C PRO A 344 -2.96 13.20 -12.61
N LEU A 345 -2.05 14.08 -13.06
CA LEU A 345 -2.23 15.50 -12.83
C LEU A 345 -3.69 15.74 -13.23
N PRO A 346 -4.54 16.33 -12.37
CA PRO A 346 -5.77 16.86 -12.90
C PRO A 346 -5.28 17.72 -14.04
N GLY A 347 -5.60 17.33 -15.28
CA GLY A 347 -5.26 18.17 -16.42
C GLY A 347 -5.69 19.59 -16.02
N ASN A 348 -5.04 20.65 -16.49
CA ASN A 348 -5.18 20.93 -17.91
C ASN A 348 -6.41 20.22 -18.50
N ILE A 349 -7.57 20.41 -17.86
CA ILE A 349 -8.79 20.72 -18.56
C ILE A 349 -8.38 21.97 -19.33
N GLY A 350 -7.69 21.75 -20.45
CA GLY A 350 -7.52 22.77 -21.45
C GLY A 350 -8.92 23.26 -21.74
N ASN A 351 -9.04 24.56 -21.91
CA ASN A 351 -10.21 25.23 -22.41
C ASN A 351 -10.55 24.65 -23.81
N GLU A 352 -11.09 23.43 -23.86
CA GLU A 352 -11.77 22.84 -25.02
C GLU A 352 -13.29 23.10 -24.92
N GLU A 353 -13.69 24.09 -24.11
CA GLU A 353 -15.00 24.76 -24.19
C GLU A 353 -14.82 26.08 -24.93
N GLU A 354 -14.69 26.06 -26.27
CA GLU A 354 -15.04 27.18 -27.18
C GLU A 354 -14.63 26.84 -28.63
N GLU A 355 -15.20 25.79 -29.21
CA GLU A 355 -15.29 25.69 -30.68
C GLU A 355 -16.53 24.87 -31.10
N PHE A 356 -17.68 25.15 -30.46
CA PHE A 356 -18.96 24.93 -31.13
C PHE A 356 -19.22 26.15 -32.00
N GLY A 357 -18.61 26.11 -33.19
CA GLY A 357 -18.91 27.05 -34.26
C GLY A 357 -20.41 27.04 -34.57
N GLU A 358 -20.99 28.22 -34.49
CA GLU A 358 -22.23 28.58 -35.17
C GLU A 358 -22.06 28.33 -36.68
N HIS A 359 -22.66 27.25 -37.17
CA HIS A 359 -23.06 27.20 -38.58
C HIS A 359 -24.51 27.69 -38.68
N ASN A 360 -24.62 28.99 -39.00
CA ASN A 360 -25.74 29.57 -39.74
C ASN A 360 -25.72 29.08 -41.19
#